data_AF-A0A355SJY0-F1
#
_entry.id   AF-A0A355SJY0-F1
#
_cell.length_a   1.000
_cell.length_b   1.000
_cell.length_c   1.000
_cell.angle_alpha   90.00
_cell.angle_beta   90.00
_cell.angle_gamma   90.00
#
_symmetry.space_group_name_H-M   'P 1'
#
loop_
_entity.id
_entity.type
_entity.pdbx_description
1 polymer ?
#
loop_
_entity_poly.entity_id
_entity_poly.type
_entity_poly.pdbx_seq_one_letter_code
_entity_poly.pdbx_strand_id
1 'polypeptide(L)'
;MSKYKKYYKYIIIALIVCILPVLFLYNRGSIKIDGFSSDNVYETAMELSSSKYNGRRYGTSGNVMAVKYIEDKFKKIGLKPAGDSGTYLREHYENTRTYNGMAVMELKDKNGSIVKKYKYG
;
A
#
# COMPACT_ATOMS: atom_id res chain seq x y z
N MET A 1 -14.95 57.09 28.48
CA MET A 1 -14.17 56.23 27.55
C MET A 1 -13.81 54.82 28.08
N SER A 2 -14.49 54.30 29.13
CA SER A 2 -14.08 53.04 29.79
C SER A 2 -14.95 51.81 29.43
N LYS A 3 -16.24 51.99 29.12
CA LYS A 3 -17.17 50.87 28.84
C LYS A 3 -16.76 50.04 27.60
N TYR A 4 -16.28 50.66 26.53
CA TYR A 4 -15.89 49.97 25.29
C TYR A 4 -14.68 49.02 25.46
N LYS A 5 -13.78 49.29 26.42
CA LYS A 5 -12.66 48.39 26.76
C LYS A 5 -13.12 47.05 27.35
N LYS A 6 -14.33 46.94 27.89
CA LYS A 6 -14.86 45.67 28.41
C LYS A 6 -15.40 44.78 27.29
N TYR A 7 -16.02 45.38 26.28
CA TYR A 7 -16.66 44.65 25.18
C TYR A 7 -15.69 44.22 24.08
N TYR A 8 -14.55 44.91 23.91
CA TYR A 8 -13.58 44.56 22.85
C TYR A 8 -13.02 43.14 22.99
N LYS A 9 -12.83 42.63 24.22
CA LYS A 9 -12.40 41.24 24.45
C LYS A 9 -13.40 40.22 23.92
N TYR A 10 -14.70 40.45 24.14
CA TYR A 10 -15.75 39.55 23.66
C TYR A 10 -15.91 39.62 22.14
N ILE A 11 -15.71 40.81 21.55
CA ILE A 11 -15.70 40.98 20.09
C ILE A 11 -14.52 40.22 19.47
N ILE A 12 -13.33 40.29 20.05
CA ILE A 12 -12.16 39.52 19.58
C ILE A 12 -12.42 38.01 19.68
N ILE A 13 -12.98 37.53 20.79
CA ILE A 13 -13.31 36.11 20.96
C ILE A 13 -14.34 35.67 19.91
N ALA A 14 -15.38 36.46 19.66
CA ALA A 14 -16.39 36.15 18.64
C ALA A 14 -15.79 36.12 17.22
N LEU A 15 -14.85 37.02 16.92
CA LEU A 15 -14.12 37.02 15.64
C LEU A 15 -13.24 35.78 15.49
N ILE A 16 -12.51 35.37 16.54
CA ILE A 16 -11.68 34.17 16.54
C ILE A 16 -12.54 32.91 16.34
N VAL A 17 -13.68 32.82 17.03
CA VAL A 17 -14.63 31.70 16.90
C VAL A 17 -15.26 31.64 15.51
N CYS A 18 -15.49 32.76 14.84
CA CYS A 18 -15.93 32.78 13.44
C CYS A 18 -14.82 32.40 12.45
N ILE A 19 -13.57 32.80 12.71
CA ILE A 19 -12.44 32.59 11.79
C ILE A 19 -11.87 31.16 11.86
N LEU A 20 -11.84 30.55 13.05
CA LEU A 20 -11.34 29.19 13.28
C LEU A 20 -11.96 28.12 12.36
N PRO A 21 -13.30 28.03 12.19
CA PRO A 21 -13.91 27.05 11.30
C PRO A 21 -13.62 27.34 9.83
N VAL A 22 -13.48 28.62 9.42
CA VAL A 22 -13.12 28.99 8.04
C VAL A 22 -11.70 28.56 7.69
N LEU A 23 -10.76 28.72 8.63
CA LEU A 23 -9.39 28.20 8.52
C LEU A 23 -9.36 26.66 8.47
N PHE A 24 -10.20 26.00 9.25
CA PHE A 24 -10.32 24.53 9.24
C PHE A 24 -10.87 24.00 7.91
N LEU A 25 -11.80 24.72 7.29
CA LEU A 25 -12.31 24.39 5.95
C LEU A 25 -11.27 24.61 4.85
N TYR A 26 -10.46 25.66 4.96
CA TYR A 26 -9.36 25.94 4.02
C TYR A 26 -8.30 24.85 4.01
N ASN A 27 -8.12 24.14 5.13
CA ASN A 27 -7.12 23.08 5.25
C ASN A 27 -7.61 21.71 4.75
N ARG A 28 -8.77 21.64 4.09
CA ARG A 28 -9.14 20.45 3.32
C ARG A 28 -8.27 20.41 2.06
N GLY A 29 -7.09 19.82 2.20
CA GLY A 29 -6.17 19.57 1.10
C GLY A 29 -6.92 18.96 -0.08
N SER A 30 -6.70 19.52 -1.27
CA SER A 30 -7.25 19.00 -2.51
C SER A 30 -6.64 17.62 -2.75
N ILE A 31 -7.47 16.58 -2.81
CA ILE A 31 -7.03 15.27 -3.29
C ILE A 31 -6.75 15.47 -4.78
N LYS A 32 -5.49 15.57 -5.16
CA LYS A 32 -5.09 15.44 -6.56
C LYS A 32 -5.32 13.99 -6.95
N ILE A 33 -6.42 13.75 -7.67
CA ILE A 33 -6.64 12.47 -8.32
C ILE A 33 -5.82 12.52 -9.60
N ASP A 34 -4.61 11.98 -9.54
CA ASP A 34 -3.89 11.68 -10.75
C ASP A 34 -4.75 10.69 -11.57
N GLY A 35 -4.93 11.00 -12.85
CA GLY A 35 -5.69 10.13 -13.75
C GLY A 35 -5.08 8.73 -13.82
N PHE A 36 -5.85 7.76 -14.30
CA PHE A 36 -5.34 6.41 -14.51
C PHE A 36 -4.08 6.44 -15.41
N SER A 37 -3.00 5.81 -14.94
CA SER A 37 -1.72 5.72 -15.64
C SER A 37 -1.43 4.26 -15.99
N SER A 38 -1.42 3.94 -17.29
CA SER A 38 -1.03 2.63 -17.79
C SER A 38 0.41 2.27 -17.39
N ASP A 39 1.30 3.26 -17.40
CA ASP A 39 2.72 3.06 -17.10
C ASP A 39 2.91 2.67 -15.63
N ASN A 40 2.23 3.35 -14.70
CA ASN A 40 2.28 2.98 -13.28
C ASN A 40 1.71 1.58 -13.02
N VAL A 41 0.66 1.18 -13.75
CA VAL A 41 0.13 -0.19 -13.68
C VAL A 41 1.17 -1.19 -14.17
N TYR A 42 1.78 -0.93 -15.33
CA TYR A 42 2.81 -1.78 -15.91
C TYR A 42 4.04 -1.90 -15.00
N GLU A 43 4.56 -0.79 -14.50
CA GLU A 43 5.70 -0.77 -13.56
C GLU A 43 5.39 -1.55 -12.27
N THR A 44 4.18 -1.39 -11.73
CA THR A 44 3.75 -2.13 -10.54
C THR A 44 3.65 -3.63 -10.80
N ALA A 45 3.12 -4.02 -11.97
CA ALA A 45 3.06 -5.43 -12.37
C ALA A 45 4.46 -6.02 -12.59
N MET A 46 5.35 -5.27 -13.25
CA MET A 46 6.75 -5.64 -13.46
C MET A 46 7.50 -5.83 -12.15
N GLU A 47 7.39 -4.87 -11.22
CA GLU A 47 8.02 -5.00 -9.91
C GLU A 47 7.50 -6.25 -9.20
N LEU A 48 6.18 -6.37 -8.98
CA LEU A 48 5.61 -7.46 -8.21
C LEU A 48 5.84 -8.84 -8.83
N SER A 49 5.97 -8.94 -10.16
CA SER A 49 6.26 -10.19 -10.88
C SER A 49 7.75 -10.54 -10.97
N SER A 50 8.64 -9.63 -10.54
CA SER A 50 10.08 -9.85 -10.59
C SER A 50 10.54 -11.03 -9.70
N SER A 51 11.69 -11.59 -10.05
CA SER A 51 12.35 -12.66 -9.31
C SER A 51 12.72 -12.28 -7.87
N LYS A 52 12.79 -10.98 -7.55
CA LYS A 52 12.99 -10.44 -6.19
C LYS A 52 12.02 -11.04 -5.18
N TYR A 53 10.78 -11.25 -5.59
CA TYR A 53 9.76 -11.81 -4.72
C TYR A 53 9.81 -13.35 -4.71
N ASN A 54 10.41 -14.00 -5.71
CA ASN A 54 10.48 -15.46 -5.84
C ASN A 54 9.09 -16.11 -5.69
N GLY A 55 8.09 -15.52 -6.33
CA GLY A 55 6.67 -15.75 -6.08
C GLY A 55 6.11 -14.85 -4.97
N ARG A 56 4.85 -15.03 -4.57
CA ARG A 56 4.22 -14.22 -3.50
C ARG A 56 3.32 -15.07 -2.61
N ARG A 57 3.65 -16.36 -2.49
CA ARG A 57 2.84 -17.32 -1.73
C ARG A 57 2.77 -16.92 -0.26
N TYR A 58 1.58 -17.03 0.33
CA TYR A 58 1.36 -16.71 1.73
C TYR A 58 2.40 -17.36 2.66
N GLY A 59 2.91 -16.58 3.63
CA GLY A 59 3.91 -17.02 4.60
C GLY A 59 5.36 -17.15 4.10
N THR A 60 5.65 -16.79 2.84
CA THR A 60 7.02 -16.76 2.31
C THR A 60 7.68 -15.38 2.48
N SER A 61 9.02 -15.33 2.46
CA SER A 61 9.77 -14.06 2.47
C SER A 61 9.37 -13.13 1.30
N GLY A 62 9.12 -13.73 0.13
CA GLY A 62 8.57 -13.05 -1.05
C GLY A 62 7.26 -12.33 -0.80
N ASN A 63 6.34 -12.99 -0.11
CA ASN A 63 5.07 -12.38 0.28
C ASN A 63 5.26 -11.20 1.23
N VAL A 64 6.11 -11.33 2.25
CA VAL A 64 6.41 -10.23 3.20
C VAL A 64 6.98 -9.01 2.46
N MET A 65 7.91 -9.23 1.52
CA MET A 65 8.46 -8.14 0.70
C MET A 65 7.39 -7.48 -0.19
N ALA A 66 6.50 -8.26 -0.79
CA ALA A 66 5.45 -7.73 -1.66
C ALA A 66 4.42 -6.93 -0.85
N VAL A 67 4.02 -7.41 0.32
CA VAL A 67 3.15 -6.70 1.27
C VAL A 67 3.78 -5.36 1.65
N LYS A 68 5.09 -5.35 1.96
CA LYS A 68 5.80 -4.13 2.31
C LYS A 68 5.81 -3.11 1.17
N TYR A 69 6.06 -3.55 -0.06
CA TYR A 69 6.02 -2.68 -1.24
C TYR A 69 4.65 -2.00 -1.42
N ILE A 70 3.56 -2.76 -1.25
CA ILE A 70 2.19 -2.22 -1.37
C ILE A 70 1.88 -1.25 -0.22
N GLU A 71 2.26 -1.61 1.01
CA GLU A 71 2.10 -0.74 2.18
C GLU A 71 2.78 0.62 1.96
N ASP A 72 4.02 0.62 1.45
CA ASP A 72 4.77 1.86 1.22
C ASP A 72 4.16 2.69 0.08
N LYS A 73 3.60 2.06 -0.95
CA LYS A 73 2.81 2.75 -2.00
C LYS A 73 1.57 3.42 -1.42
N PHE A 74 0.83 2.74 -0.53
CA PHE A 74 -0.34 3.31 0.15
C PHE A 74 0.02 4.51 1.04
N LYS A 75 1.10 4.40 1.81
CA LYS A 75 1.63 5.52 2.60
C LYS A 75 2.01 6.70 1.72
N LYS A 76 2.68 6.45 0.58
CA LYS A 76 3.13 7.50 -0.34
C LYS A 76 1.97 8.32 -0.90
N ILE A 77 0.83 7.70 -1.17
CA ILE A 77 -0.37 8.40 -1.67
C ILE A 77 -1.25 8.97 -0.54
N GLY A 78 -0.86 8.82 0.73
CA GLY A 78 -1.62 9.29 1.88
C GLY A 78 -2.91 8.52 2.15
N LEU A 79 -3.01 7.27 1.67
CA LEU A 79 -4.15 6.42 1.96
C LEU A 79 -4.19 6.11 3.46
N LYS A 80 -5.35 6.22 4.09
CA LYS A 80 -5.47 5.89 5.52
C LYS A 80 -5.53 4.37 5.71
N PRO A 81 -4.86 3.84 6.75
CA PRO A 81 -4.94 2.42 7.06
C PRO A 81 -6.35 2.00 7.52
N ALA A 82 -6.75 0.77 7.18
CA ALA A 82 -8.06 0.20 7.50
C ALA A 82 -8.01 -1.30 7.87
N GLY A 83 -6.81 -1.80 8.15
CA GLY A 83 -6.55 -3.15 8.64
C GLY A 83 -6.60 -3.23 10.17
N ASP A 84 -6.08 -4.33 10.69
CA ASP A 84 -6.14 -4.66 12.11
C ASP A 84 -5.39 -3.59 12.92
N SER A 85 -6.01 -3.14 14.01
CA SER A 85 -5.47 -2.09 14.90
C SER A 85 -5.05 -0.80 14.18
N GLY A 86 -5.69 -0.45 13.06
CA GLY A 86 -5.37 0.76 12.31
C GLY A 86 -4.08 0.64 11.49
N THR A 87 -3.70 -0.57 11.09
CA THR A 87 -2.58 -0.82 10.17
C THR A 87 -3.07 -0.98 8.72
N TYR A 88 -2.16 -1.20 7.76
CA TYR A 88 -2.55 -1.60 6.40
C TYR A 88 -2.70 -3.12 6.26
N LEU A 89 -2.53 -3.87 7.34
CA LEU A 89 -2.39 -5.31 7.34
C LEU A 89 -3.59 -5.96 7.98
N ARG A 90 -3.90 -7.16 7.52
CA ARG A 90 -4.83 -8.07 8.19
C ARG A 90 -4.11 -9.38 8.45
N GLU A 91 -4.18 -9.88 9.67
CA GLU A 91 -3.66 -11.19 9.99
C GLU A 91 -4.53 -12.29 9.38
N HIS A 92 -3.87 -13.29 8.80
CA HIS A 92 -4.53 -14.46 8.23
C HIS A 92 -3.74 -15.73 8.57
N TYR A 93 -4.41 -16.85 8.68
CA TYR A 93 -3.77 -18.12 9.05
C TYR A 93 -4.17 -19.19 8.04
N GLU A 94 -3.19 -19.73 7.33
CA GLU A 94 -3.40 -20.78 6.32
C GLU A 94 -2.39 -21.90 6.47
N ASN A 95 -2.90 -23.14 6.42
CA ASN A 95 -2.07 -24.33 6.32
C ASN A 95 -1.61 -24.50 4.86
N THR A 96 -0.41 -24.03 4.55
CA THR A 96 0.15 -24.17 3.20
C THR A 96 1.10 -25.36 3.12
N ARG A 97 1.01 -26.14 2.03
CA ARG A 97 2.02 -27.16 1.71
C ARG A 97 3.27 -26.46 1.17
N THR A 98 4.41 -26.67 1.81
CA THR A 98 5.71 -26.22 1.32
C THR A 98 6.31 -27.27 0.38
N TYR A 99 6.63 -26.85 -0.83
CA TYR A 99 7.44 -27.65 -1.74
C TYR A 99 8.85 -27.06 -1.70
N ASN A 100 9.83 -27.88 -1.36
CA ASN A 100 11.24 -27.49 -1.36
C ASN A 100 11.86 -27.89 -2.70
N GLY A 101 12.59 -26.97 -3.31
CA GLY A 101 13.29 -27.18 -4.59
C GLY A 101 12.77 -26.28 -5.72
N MET A 102 13.60 -26.11 -6.75
CA MET A 102 13.18 -25.39 -7.96
C MET A 102 12.24 -26.26 -8.78
N ALA A 103 11.15 -25.67 -9.26
CA ALA A 103 10.33 -26.30 -10.28
C ALA A 103 11.18 -26.55 -11.54
N VAL A 104 11.16 -27.77 -12.03
CA VAL A 104 11.84 -28.17 -13.26
C VAL A 104 10.84 -28.86 -14.17
N MET A 105 10.88 -28.54 -15.46
CA MET A 105 10.14 -29.27 -16.47
C MET A 105 11.11 -30.21 -17.19
N GLU A 106 10.84 -31.51 -17.11
CA GLU A 106 11.64 -32.54 -17.77
C GLU A 106 10.81 -33.18 -18.89
N LEU A 107 11.27 -33.05 -20.14
CA LEU A 107 10.77 -33.83 -21.26
C LEU A 107 11.41 -35.22 -21.18
N LYS A 108 10.59 -36.27 -21.12
CA LYS A 108 11.04 -37.66 -21.10
C LYS A 108 10.55 -38.38 -22.36
N ASP A 109 11.36 -39.30 -22.88
CA ASP A 109 10.96 -40.15 -24.00
C ASP A 109 10.02 -41.29 -23.54
N LYS A 110 9.60 -42.14 -24.48
CA LYS A 110 8.76 -43.31 -24.19
C LYS A 110 9.40 -44.31 -23.21
N ASN A 111 10.72 -44.26 -23.05
CA ASN A 111 11.49 -45.14 -22.19
C ASN A 111 11.79 -44.47 -20.82
N GLY A 112 11.29 -43.26 -20.59
CA GLY A 112 11.48 -42.50 -19.34
C GLY A 112 12.82 -41.75 -19.25
N SER A 113 13.63 -41.77 -20.31
CA SER A 113 14.92 -41.07 -20.34
C SER A 113 14.72 -39.57 -20.56
N ILE A 114 15.43 -38.73 -19.81
CA ILE A 114 15.31 -37.27 -19.89
C ILE A 114 15.90 -36.79 -21.21
N VAL A 115 15.03 -36.31 -22.10
CA VAL A 115 15.39 -35.72 -23.40
C VAL A 115 15.81 -34.26 -23.22
N LYS A 116 15.14 -33.52 -22.33
CA LYS A 116 15.45 -32.12 -22.09
C LYS A 116 14.96 -31.67 -20.71
N LYS A 117 15.72 -30.76 -20.08
CA LYS A 117 15.41 -30.17 -18.78
C LYS A 117 15.35 -28.66 -18.90
N TYR A 118 14.22 -28.08 -18.51
CA TYR A 118 14.04 -26.64 -18.39
C TYR A 118 14.07 -26.26 -16.92
N LYS A 119 14.93 -25.30 -16.60
CA LYS A 119 14.95 -24.67 -15.27
C LYS A 119 13.94 -23.53 -15.27
N TYR A 120 13.38 -23.27 -14.09
CA TYR A 120 12.63 -22.05 -13.83
C TYR A 120 13.56 -20.84 -13.82
N GLY A 121 13.23 -19.81 -14.60
CA GLY A 121 14.02 -18.57 -14.77
C GLY A 121 14.91 -18.61 -16.00
#